data_AF-A0A2K3DZW3-F1
#
_entry.id   AF-A0A2K3DZW3-F1
#
_cell.length_a   1.000
_cell.length_b   1.000
_cell.length_c   1.000
_cell.angle_alpha   90.00
_cell.angle_beta   90.00
_cell.angle_gamma   90.00
#
_symmetry.space_group_name_H-M   'P 1'
#
loop_
_entity.id
_entity.type
_entity.pdbx_description
1 polymer ?
#
loop_
_entity_poly.entity_id
_entity_poly.type
_entity_poly.pdbx_seq_one_letter_code
_entity_poly.pdbx_strand_id
1 'polypeptide(L)'
;MVSQTEVIDAVNAAATSFGMDGTELEQLLGYVASMPADEYRDFTSPVAGVQDPKAILELVRSRFKAQGVAYGSQHSVSITAVPAAGAPAPTAQPYVDMAMLKDLLAEQARSLKDALVEEARLQKDALAEQARLQNDALARWLAEHARLQKDALAEQARLQNDALAEQSRLRSDALARSLAEQARSQKDALAEQARLQNDALARSLAEQARSLNDALAEQARLHNDALARSLAEQARSLKDTLAEQKRSLTANVQEGLVDNAPRRHHPNWAAPRRQWAMSKAAVPKEKKVL
;
A
#
# COMPACT_ATOMS: atom_id res chain seq x y z
N MET A 1 47.86 -9.25 -0.27
CA MET A 1 48.76 -8.36 -1.04
C MET A 1 47.95 -7.91 -2.22
N VAL A 2 47.69 -6.61 -2.36
CA VAL A 2 46.90 -6.12 -3.50
C VAL A 2 47.74 -6.30 -4.75
N SER A 3 47.17 -6.92 -5.78
CA SER A 3 47.86 -7.18 -7.04
C SER A 3 47.75 -5.99 -7.99
N GLN A 4 48.72 -5.82 -8.89
CA GLN A 4 48.67 -4.79 -9.95
C GLN A 4 47.35 -4.82 -10.73
N THR A 5 46.83 -6.03 -10.97
CA THR A 5 45.52 -6.29 -11.57
C THR A 5 44.36 -5.67 -10.79
N GLU A 6 44.35 -5.75 -9.45
CA GLU A 6 43.28 -5.17 -8.64
C GLU A 6 43.25 -3.64 -8.68
N VAL A 7 44.41 -2.98 -8.80
CA VAL A 7 44.48 -1.52 -8.96
C VAL A 7 43.99 -1.10 -10.34
N ILE A 8 44.36 -1.84 -11.39
CA ILE A 8 43.90 -1.61 -12.76
C ILE A 8 42.37 -1.76 -12.85
N ASP A 9 41.81 -2.81 -12.24
CA ASP A 9 40.37 -3.05 -12.23
C ASP A 9 39.62 -1.96 -11.47
N ALA A 10 40.17 -1.48 -10.34
CA ALA A 10 39.58 -0.39 -9.57
C ALA A 10 39.59 0.95 -10.34
N VAL A 11 40.68 1.25 -11.05
CA VAL A 11 40.79 2.46 -11.90
C VAL A 11 39.82 2.38 -13.08
N ASN A 12 39.68 1.22 -13.71
CA ASN A 12 38.71 0.99 -14.79
C ASN A 12 37.26 1.16 -14.32
N ALA A 13 36.91 0.57 -13.18
CA ALA A 13 35.58 0.69 -12.59
C ALA A 13 35.26 2.16 -12.22
N ALA A 14 36.22 2.87 -11.64
CA ALA A 14 36.08 4.29 -11.31
C ALA A 14 35.90 5.14 -12.59
N ALA A 15 36.76 4.97 -13.59
CA ALA A 15 36.69 5.72 -14.84
C ALA A 15 35.35 5.54 -15.57
N THR A 16 34.82 4.31 -15.57
CA THR A 16 33.48 4.01 -16.12
C THR A 16 32.38 4.74 -15.35
N SER A 17 32.48 4.80 -14.01
CA SER A 17 31.51 5.52 -13.17
C SER A 17 31.55 7.04 -13.34
N PHE A 18 32.69 7.60 -13.78
CA PHE A 18 32.88 9.04 -13.99
C PHE A 18 32.70 9.49 -15.44
N GLY A 19 32.43 8.58 -16.38
CA GLY A 19 32.30 8.90 -17.79
C GLY A 19 33.58 9.52 -18.37
N MET A 20 34.73 9.06 -17.87
CA MET A 20 36.04 9.57 -18.27
C MET A 20 36.33 9.20 -19.73
N ASP A 21 36.96 10.11 -20.48
CA ASP A 21 37.27 9.87 -21.89
C ASP A 21 38.32 8.75 -22.06
N GLY A 22 38.24 8.02 -23.18
CA GLY A 22 39.11 6.87 -23.43
C GLY A 22 40.60 7.22 -23.46
N THR A 23 40.93 8.46 -23.83
CA THR A 23 42.31 8.96 -23.93
C THR A 23 42.96 9.23 -22.57
N GLU A 24 42.25 9.86 -21.62
CA GLU A 24 42.73 10.08 -20.26
C GLU A 24 42.83 8.74 -19.52
N LEU A 25 41.89 7.83 -19.76
CA LEU A 25 41.92 6.49 -19.20
C LEU A 25 43.12 5.67 -19.69
N GLU A 26 43.41 5.65 -21.00
CA GLU A 26 44.57 4.94 -21.54
C GLU A 26 45.90 5.46 -20.97
N GLN A 27 46.03 6.77 -20.78
CA GLN A 27 47.23 7.37 -20.18
C GLN A 27 47.40 6.99 -18.70
N LEU A 28 46.31 7.01 -17.93
CA LEU A 28 46.34 6.61 -16.52
C LEU A 28 46.61 5.11 -16.37
N LEU A 29 46.03 4.27 -17.23
CA LEU A 29 46.28 2.82 -17.23
C LEU A 29 47.72 2.49 -17.64
N GLY A 30 48.27 3.18 -18.65
CA GLY A 30 49.67 3.05 -19.03
C GLY A 30 50.63 3.46 -17.92
N TYR A 31 50.28 4.51 -17.16
CA TYR A 31 51.02 4.92 -15.98
C TYR A 31 50.97 3.86 -14.87
N VAL A 32 49.77 3.37 -14.53
CA VAL A 32 49.61 2.32 -13.52
C VAL A 32 50.31 1.01 -13.94
N ALA A 33 50.34 0.67 -15.23
CA ALA A 33 51.02 -0.53 -15.74
C ALA A 33 52.55 -0.42 -15.71
N SER A 34 53.10 0.80 -15.71
CA SER A 34 54.55 1.06 -15.71
C SER A 34 55.15 1.28 -14.31
N MET A 35 54.34 1.28 -13.25
CA MET A 35 54.83 1.39 -11.89
C MET A 35 55.63 0.15 -11.47
N PRO A 36 56.75 0.32 -10.73
CA PRO A 36 57.48 -0.81 -10.15
C PRO A 36 56.70 -1.48 -9.01
N ALA A 37 56.90 -2.79 -8.84
CA ALA A 37 56.19 -3.63 -7.87
C ALA A 37 56.20 -3.07 -6.42
N ASP A 38 57.28 -2.39 -6.04
CA ASP A 38 57.48 -1.84 -4.71
C ASP A 38 56.61 -0.59 -4.43
N GLU A 39 56.24 0.16 -5.48
CA GLU A 39 55.41 1.37 -5.35
C GLU A 39 53.91 1.04 -5.13
N TYR A 40 53.44 -0.14 -5.54
CA TYR A 40 52.03 -0.54 -5.33
C TYR A 40 51.69 -0.75 -3.85
N ARG A 41 52.69 -1.06 -3.01
CA ARG A 41 52.50 -1.11 -1.55
C ARG A 41 52.16 0.26 -0.99
N ASP A 42 52.78 1.31 -1.49
CA ASP A 42 52.56 2.68 -1.02
C ASP A 42 51.21 3.24 -1.52
N PHE A 43 50.69 2.76 -2.65
CA PHE A 43 49.35 3.10 -3.14
C PHE A 43 48.23 2.56 -2.23
N THR A 44 48.47 1.42 -1.58
CA THR A 44 47.44 0.70 -0.83
C THR A 44 47.58 0.84 0.68
N SER A 45 48.74 1.28 1.18
CA SER A 45 48.98 1.46 2.61
C SER A 45 48.13 2.54 3.28
N PRO A 46 47.80 3.69 2.63
CA PRO A 46 46.83 4.66 3.17
C PRO A 46 45.37 4.26 2.93
N VAL A 47 45.14 3.31 2.01
CA VAL A 47 43.82 2.95 1.45
C VAL A 47 43.32 1.60 1.98
N ALA A 48 44.05 0.98 2.92
CA ALA A 48 43.73 -0.32 3.51
C ALA A 48 42.37 -0.40 4.24
N GLY A 49 41.65 0.71 4.39
CA GLY A 49 40.28 0.74 4.91
C GLY A 49 39.22 1.33 3.97
N VAL A 50 39.59 1.79 2.76
CA VAL A 50 38.67 2.52 1.87
C VAL A 50 38.65 1.85 0.50
N GLN A 51 37.71 0.92 0.31
CA GLN A 51 37.32 0.40 -1.00
C GLN A 51 36.52 1.45 -1.80
N ASP A 52 37.01 2.69 -1.89
CA ASP A 52 36.40 3.72 -2.72
C ASP A 52 37.19 3.83 -4.03
N PRO A 53 36.65 3.34 -5.17
CA PRO A 53 37.28 3.44 -6.48
C PRO A 53 37.62 4.90 -6.83
N LYS A 54 36.85 5.86 -6.31
CA LYS A 54 37.06 7.29 -6.53
C LYS A 54 38.34 7.80 -5.87
N ALA A 55 38.61 7.37 -4.64
CA ALA A 55 39.81 7.78 -3.90
C ALA A 55 41.08 7.25 -4.58
N ILE A 56 41.02 6.04 -5.13
CA ILE A 56 42.11 5.44 -5.90
C ILE A 56 42.36 6.23 -7.19
N LEU A 57 41.29 6.56 -7.93
CA LEU A 57 41.39 7.35 -9.17
C LEU A 57 42.01 8.74 -8.92
N GLU A 58 41.57 9.45 -7.88
CA GLU A 58 42.14 10.77 -7.52
C GLU A 58 43.62 10.69 -7.10
N LEU A 59 44.01 9.63 -6.37
CA LEU A 59 45.40 9.42 -5.97
C LEU A 59 46.31 9.17 -7.20
N VAL A 60 45.86 8.32 -8.13
CA VAL A 60 46.58 8.04 -9.38
C VAL A 60 46.70 9.31 -10.23
N ARG A 61 45.60 10.08 -10.35
CA ARG A 61 45.59 11.35 -11.11
C ARG A 61 46.52 12.40 -10.51
N SER A 62 46.57 12.49 -9.18
CA SER A 62 47.46 13.41 -8.46
C SER A 62 48.94 13.07 -8.68
N ARG A 63 49.29 11.77 -8.62
CA ARG A 63 50.65 11.27 -8.89
C ARG A 63 51.07 11.44 -10.36
N PHE A 64 50.16 11.17 -11.30
CA PHE A 64 50.40 11.41 -12.73
C PHE A 64 50.70 12.88 -13.02
N LYS A 65 49.92 13.81 -12.45
CA LYS A 65 50.18 15.25 -12.55
C LYS A 65 51.51 15.65 -11.92
N ALA A 66 51.89 15.04 -10.80
CA ALA A 66 53.18 15.31 -10.15
C ALA A 66 54.38 14.87 -11.00
N GLN A 67 54.26 13.80 -11.80
CA GLN A 67 55.32 13.38 -12.72
C GLN A 67 55.42 14.27 -13.97
N GLY A 68 54.29 14.79 -14.47
CA GLY A 68 54.27 15.72 -15.62
C GLY A 68 54.95 17.06 -15.36
N VAL A 69 55.12 17.47 -14.11
CA VAL A 69 55.81 18.72 -13.72
C VAL A 69 57.35 18.58 -13.75
N ALA A 70 57.88 17.35 -13.78
CA ALA A 70 59.33 17.12 -13.70
C ALA A 70 60.06 17.11 -15.07
N TYR A 71 59.34 17.05 -16.20
CA TYR A 71 59.94 16.88 -17.54
C TYR A 71 59.85 18.11 -18.47
N GLY A 72 59.40 19.26 -17.96
CA GLY A 72 59.10 20.45 -18.78
C GLY A 72 59.81 21.73 -18.34
N SER A 73 61.14 21.73 -18.13
CA SER A 73 61.90 22.99 -18.04
C SER A 73 63.40 22.81 -18.26
N GLN A 74 63.80 22.66 -19.52
CA GLN A 74 65.18 22.88 -19.95
C GLN A 74 65.18 23.70 -21.25
N HIS A 75 64.83 24.99 -21.12
CA HIS A 75 65.23 26.00 -22.07
C HIS A 75 66.18 26.97 -21.37
N SER A 76 67.39 26.48 -21.10
CA SER A 76 68.54 27.28 -20.75
C SER A 76 68.91 28.18 -21.94
N VAL A 77 68.63 29.46 -21.77
CA VAL A 77 69.09 30.56 -22.62
C VAL A 77 70.61 30.48 -22.75
N SER A 78 71.10 30.10 -23.94
CA SER A 78 72.51 30.21 -24.29
C SER A 78 72.71 31.52 -25.04
N ILE A 79 73.14 32.58 -24.32
CA ILE A 79 73.67 33.78 -24.95
C ILE A 79 75.08 33.44 -25.44
N THR A 80 75.18 33.09 -26.72
CA THR A 80 76.43 32.98 -27.46
C THR A 80 77.10 34.36 -27.54
N ALA A 81 78.17 34.56 -26.76
CA ALA A 81 79.12 35.64 -26.99
C ALA A 81 79.99 35.31 -28.22
N VAL A 82 79.87 36.12 -29.26
CA VAL A 82 80.71 36.08 -30.46
C VAL A 82 81.89 37.05 -30.26
N PRO A 83 83.16 36.63 -30.39
CA PRO A 83 84.26 37.56 -30.54
C PRO A 83 84.56 37.72 -32.04
N ALA A 84 84.08 38.81 -32.65
CA ALA A 84 84.47 39.18 -34.01
C ALA A 84 85.65 40.16 -33.94
N ALA A 85 86.84 39.62 -34.17
CA ALA A 85 88.05 40.36 -34.44
C ALA A 85 87.92 41.18 -35.74
N GLY A 86 88.43 42.41 -35.72
CA GLY A 86 88.70 43.19 -36.93
C GLY A 86 88.05 44.57 -36.94
N ALA A 87 88.67 45.54 -36.26
CA ALA A 87 88.51 46.95 -36.58
C ALA A 87 89.90 47.58 -36.83
N PRO A 88 90.08 48.34 -37.93
CA PRO A 88 91.33 49.02 -38.24
C PRO A 88 91.55 50.24 -37.32
N ALA A 89 92.82 50.61 -37.20
CA ALA A 89 93.35 51.65 -36.33
C ALA A 89 92.61 53.01 -36.45
N PRO A 90 92.27 53.68 -35.33
CA PRO A 90 91.74 55.03 -35.36
C PRO A 90 92.88 56.05 -35.41
N THR A 91 92.90 56.84 -36.49
CA THR A 91 93.60 58.11 -36.56
C THR A 91 92.87 59.16 -35.71
N ALA A 92 93.62 59.77 -34.79
CA ALA A 92 93.53 61.15 -34.30
C ALA A 92 92.19 61.71 -33.74
N GLN A 93 92.22 61.89 -32.40
CA GLN A 93 91.56 62.91 -31.56
C GLN A 93 90.03 62.83 -31.30
N PRO A 94 89.48 63.37 -30.19
CA PRO A 94 90.10 64.11 -29.08
C PRO A 94 89.97 63.39 -27.72
N TYR A 95 90.63 63.95 -26.70
CA TYR A 95 90.53 63.57 -25.30
C TYR A 95 89.07 63.69 -24.82
N VAL A 96 88.30 62.60 -24.88
CA VAL A 96 87.01 62.51 -24.17
C VAL A 96 87.36 62.46 -22.69
N ASP A 97 86.94 63.49 -21.98
CA ASP A 97 87.25 63.68 -20.58
C ASP A 97 86.81 62.44 -19.77
N MET A 98 87.76 61.75 -19.15
CA MET A 98 87.52 60.50 -18.40
C MET A 98 86.47 60.70 -17.29
N ALA A 99 86.23 61.96 -16.88
CA ALA A 99 85.15 62.38 -16.01
C ALA A 99 83.75 62.13 -16.62
N MET A 100 83.49 62.52 -17.87
CA MET A 100 82.18 62.32 -18.53
C MET A 100 81.83 60.84 -18.69
N LEU A 101 82.83 59.98 -18.98
CA LEU A 101 82.62 58.53 -19.07
C LEU A 101 82.25 57.92 -17.71
N LYS A 102 82.85 58.40 -16.61
CA LYS A 102 82.50 57.97 -15.25
C LYS A 102 81.12 58.45 -14.84
N ASP A 103 80.74 59.66 -15.21
CA ASP A 103 79.41 60.20 -14.95
C ASP A 103 78.33 59.43 -15.72
N LEU A 104 78.58 59.09 -16.98
CA LEU A 104 77.67 58.25 -17.78
C LEU A 104 77.51 56.84 -17.19
N LEU A 105 78.60 56.25 -16.70
CA LEU A 105 78.58 54.95 -16.02
C LEU A 105 77.82 55.03 -14.69
N ALA A 106 77.98 56.14 -13.95
CA ALA A 106 77.28 56.38 -12.71
C ALA A 106 75.78 56.64 -12.91
N GLU A 107 75.38 57.34 -13.98
CA GLU A 107 73.98 57.48 -14.39
C GLU A 107 73.36 56.15 -14.78
N GLN A 108 74.07 55.31 -15.56
CA GLN A 108 73.60 53.96 -15.85
C GLN A 108 73.45 53.10 -14.58
N ALA A 109 74.40 53.19 -13.65
CA ALA A 109 74.31 52.46 -12.39
C ALA A 109 73.12 52.93 -11.53
N ARG A 110 72.80 54.22 -11.55
CA ARG A 110 71.62 54.78 -10.86
C ARG A 110 70.33 54.35 -11.54
N SER A 111 70.24 54.43 -12.86
CA SER A 111 69.03 54.03 -13.61
C SER A 111 68.73 52.53 -13.48
N LEU A 112 69.75 51.67 -13.49
CA LEU A 112 69.59 50.23 -13.23
C LEU A 112 69.13 49.97 -11.79
N LYS A 113 69.64 50.73 -10.82
CA LYS A 113 69.23 50.60 -9.43
C LYS A 113 67.78 51.04 -9.25
N ASP A 114 67.37 52.15 -9.85
CA ASP A 114 65.99 52.64 -9.79
C ASP A 114 65.03 51.69 -10.51
N ALA A 115 65.45 51.12 -11.65
CA ALA A 115 64.69 50.09 -12.36
C ALA A 115 64.49 48.82 -11.51
N LEU A 116 65.53 48.33 -10.82
CA LEU A 116 65.42 47.20 -9.89
C LEU A 116 64.52 47.51 -8.69
N VAL A 117 64.55 48.74 -8.18
CA VAL A 117 63.66 49.16 -7.09
C VAL A 117 62.20 49.19 -7.53
N GLU A 118 61.91 49.71 -8.73
CA GLU A 118 60.56 49.69 -9.29
C GLU A 118 60.08 48.28 -9.63
N GLU A 119 60.95 47.42 -10.16
CA GLU A 119 60.61 46.01 -10.38
C GLU A 119 60.30 45.28 -9.07
N ALA A 120 61.07 45.53 -8.01
CA ALA A 120 60.79 44.98 -6.69
C ALA A 120 59.46 45.50 -6.09
N ARG A 121 59.09 46.76 -6.34
CA ARG A 121 57.80 47.33 -5.94
C ARG A 121 56.65 46.67 -6.70
N LEU A 122 56.76 46.56 -8.02
CA LEU A 122 55.76 45.91 -8.87
C LEU A 122 55.57 44.44 -8.50
N GLN A 123 56.65 43.70 -8.22
CA GLN A 123 56.57 42.32 -7.75
C GLN A 123 55.83 42.22 -6.41
N LYS A 124 56.12 43.13 -5.47
CA LYS A 124 55.44 43.17 -4.17
C LYS A 124 53.95 43.50 -4.31
N ASP A 125 53.60 44.46 -5.16
CA ASP A 125 52.21 44.85 -5.41
C ASP A 125 51.44 43.73 -6.13
N ALA A 126 52.07 43.05 -7.10
CA ALA A 126 51.49 41.89 -7.77
C ALA A 126 51.21 40.73 -6.80
N LEU A 127 52.14 40.48 -5.86
CA LEU A 127 51.98 39.43 -4.84
C LEU A 127 50.89 39.81 -3.83
N ALA A 128 50.77 41.09 -3.48
CA ALA A 128 49.70 41.60 -2.63
C ALA A 128 48.32 41.50 -3.29
N GLU A 129 48.20 41.84 -4.58
CA GLU A 129 46.96 41.66 -5.34
C GLU A 129 46.60 40.18 -5.51
N GLN A 130 47.58 39.31 -5.78
CA GLN A 130 47.34 37.87 -5.83
C GLN A 130 46.81 37.34 -4.48
N ALA A 131 47.37 37.78 -3.36
CA ALA A 131 46.89 37.40 -2.03
C ALA A 131 45.48 37.93 -1.75
N ARG A 132 45.14 39.15 -2.21
CA ARG A 132 43.77 39.69 -2.11
C ARG A 132 42.77 38.86 -2.90
N LEU A 133 43.08 38.56 -4.16
CA LEU A 133 42.21 37.76 -5.03
C LEU A 133 41.98 36.34 -4.47
N GLN A 134 43.03 35.71 -3.92
CA GLN A 134 42.89 34.40 -3.27
C GLN A 134 42.00 34.46 -2.03
N ASN A 135 42.18 35.47 -1.17
CA ASN A 135 41.34 35.66 0.01
C ASN A 135 39.88 35.96 -0.37
N ASP A 136 39.64 36.79 -1.38
CA ASP A 136 38.29 37.08 -1.87
C ASP A 136 37.62 35.84 -2.46
N ALA A 137 38.36 35.02 -3.22
CA ALA A 137 37.86 33.77 -3.76
C ALA A 137 37.48 32.77 -2.65
N LEU A 138 38.35 32.62 -1.64
CA LEU A 138 38.08 31.79 -0.47
C LEU A 138 36.87 32.29 0.33
N ALA A 139 36.78 33.60 0.56
CA ALA A 139 35.66 34.21 1.28
C ALA A 139 34.32 33.98 0.55
N ARG A 140 34.30 34.12 -0.79
CA ARG A 140 33.12 33.82 -1.61
C ARG A 140 32.73 32.35 -1.54
N TRP A 141 33.72 31.46 -1.68
CA TRP A 141 33.49 30.01 -1.61
C TRP A 141 32.91 29.60 -0.24
N LEU A 142 33.47 30.11 0.86
CA LEU A 142 32.95 29.84 2.21
C LEU A 142 31.53 30.37 2.40
N ALA A 143 31.24 31.58 1.89
CA ALA A 143 29.90 32.17 2.00
C ALA A 143 28.86 31.36 1.21
N GLU A 144 29.20 30.89 0.02
CA GLU A 144 28.34 30.05 -0.79
C GLU A 144 28.13 28.67 -0.16
N HIS A 145 29.19 28.06 0.36
CA HIS A 145 29.11 26.79 1.07
C HIS A 145 28.24 26.89 2.34
N ALA A 146 28.33 28.00 3.08
CA ALA A 146 27.48 28.26 4.25
C ALA A 146 26.00 28.45 3.86
N ARG A 147 25.73 29.12 2.74
CA ARG A 147 24.36 29.25 2.21
C ARG A 147 23.78 27.90 1.81
N LEU A 148 24.52 27.11 1.04
CA LEU A 148 24.10 25.77 0.61
C LEU A 148 23.84 24.86 1.81
N GLN A 149 24.66 24.90 2.85
CA GLN A 149 24.40 24.12 4.07
C GLN A 149 23.13 24.57 4.78
N LYS A 150 22.89 25.88 4.88
CA LYS A 150 21.67 26.42 5.48
C LYS A 150 20.43 26.01 4.70
N ASP A 151 20.49 26.09 3.37
CA ASP A 151 19.38 25.72 2.48
C ASP A 151 19.12 24.21 2.54
N ALA A 152 20.17 23.39 2.56
CA ALA A 152 20.04 21.94 2.73
C ALA A 152 19.37 21.57 4.07
N LEU A 153 19.75 22.26 5.16
CA LEU A 153 19.16 22.02 6.47
C LEU A 153 17.70 22.50 6.54
N ALA A 154 17.38 23.61 5.87
CA ALA A 154 16.01 24.10 5.74
C ALA A 154 15.12 23.13 4.93
N GLU A 155 15.62 22.59 3.82
CA GLU A 155 14.92 21.57 3.04
C GLU A 155 14.75 20.26 3.82
N GLN A 156 15.78 19.83 4.55
CA GLN A 156 15.66 18.65 5.42
C GLN A 156 14.57 18.85 6.48
N ALA A 157 14.50 20.03 7.10
CA ALA A 157 13.46 20.36 8.07
C ALA A 157 12.06 20.40 7.45
N ARG A 158 11.92 20.90 6.20
CA ARG A 158 10.65 20.87 5.45
C ARG A 158 10.22 19.44 5.18
N LEU A 159 11.09 18.60 4.64
CA LEU A 159 10.80 17.20 4.35
C LEU A 159 10.41 16.41 5.62
N GLN A 160 11.06 16.67 6.76
CA GLN A 160 10.67 16.06 8.04
C GLN A 160 9.28 16.51 8.49
N ASN A 161 8.96 17.80 8.38
CA ASN A 161 7.64 18.32 8.74
C ASN A 161 6.54 17.76 7.83
N ASP A 162 6.81 17.68 6.52
CA ASP A 162 5.87 17.11 5.55
C ASP A 162 5.63 15.62 5.82
N ALA A 163 6.70 14.86 6.12
CA ALA A 163 6.58 13.45 6.49
C ALA A 163 5.76 13.26 7.78
N LEU A 164 5.95 14.12 8.80
CA LEU A 164 5.16 14.10 10.03
C LEU A 164 3.69 14.48 9.78
N ALA A 165 3.44 15.47 8.92
CA ALA A 165 2.09 15.89 8.56
C ALA A 165 1.34 14.77 7.82
N GLU A 166 1.98 14.11 6.85
CA GLU A 166 1.42 12.96 6.15
C GLU A 166 1.19 11.77 7.08
N GLN A 167 2.13 11.47 7.99
CA GLN A 167 1.92 10.42 9.00
C GLN A 167 0.70 10.73 9.89
N SER A 168 0.52 11.98 10.28
CA SER A 168 -0.63 12.42 11.07
C SER A 168 -1.95 12.25 10.30
N ARG A 169 -1.98 12.66 9.02
CA ARG A 169 -3.13 12.47 8.13
C ARG A 169 -3.49 11.00 7.98
N LEU A 170 -2.52 10.15 7.66
CA LEU A 170 -2.73 8.70 7.51
C LEU A 170 -3.28 8.05 8.79
N ARG A 171 -2.76 8.44 9.96
CA ARG A 171 -3.29 7.96 11.25
C ARG A 171 -4.74 8.42 11.48
N SER A 172 -5.03 9.69 11.21
CA SER A 172 -6.39 10.23 11.32
C SER A 172 -7.36 9.50 10.39
N ASP A 173 -6.98 9.29 9.14
CA ASP A 173 -7.79 8.59 8.15
C ASP A 173 -8.02 7.12 8.53
N ALA A 174 -6.98 6.44 9.04
CA ALA A 174 -7.10 5.06 9.51
C ALA A 174 -8.06 4.96 10.72
N LEU A 175 -7.96 5.88 11.68
CA LEU A 175 -8.87 5.94 12.81
C LEU A 175 -10.31 6.24 12.37
N ALA A 176 -10.51 7.19 11.46
CA ALA A 176 -11.82 7.52 10.93
C ALA A 176 -12.48 6.33 10.21
N ARG A 177 -11.70 5.59 9.39
CA ARG A 177 -12.17 4.37 8.72
C ARG A 177 -12.53 3.28 9.73
N SER A 178 -11.67 3.04 10.72
CA SER A 178 -11.93 2.05 11.77
C SER A 178 -13.20 2.37 12.57
N LEU A 179 -13.43 3.64 12.92
CA LEU A 179 -14.63 4.06 13.63
C LEU A 179 -15.89 3.92 12.76
N ALA A 180 -15.80 4.26 11.47
CA ALA A 180 -16.91 4.10 10.53
C ALA A 180 -17.29 2.62 10.34
N GLU A 181 -16.30 1.73 10.24
CA GLU A 181 -16.51 0.29 10.11
C GLU A 181 -17.08 -0.30 11.40
N GLN A 182 -16.59 0.12 12.57
CA GLN A 182 -17.15 -0.27 13.85
C GLN A 182 -18.61 0.18 13.97
N ALA A 183 -18.93 1.43 13.62
CA ALA A 183 -20.31 1.93 13.64
C ALA A 183 -21.24 1.15 12.70
N ARG A 184 -20.77 0.77 11.50
CA ARG A 184 -21.52 -0.09 10.58
C ARG A 184 -21.75 -1.47 11.19
N SER A 185 -20.71 -2.11 11.71
CA SER A 185 -20.82 -3.43 12.33
C SER A 185 -21.79 -3.46 13.52
N GLN A 186 -21.79 -2.42 14.35
CA GLN A 186 -22.73 -2.29 15.47
C GLN A 186 -24.16 -2.11 14.97
N LYS A 187 -24.36 -1.29 13.94
CA LYS A 187 -25.69 -1.09 13.34
C LYS A 187 -26.23 -2.39 12.74
N ASP A 188 -25.39 -3.14 12.03
CA ASP A 188 -25.77 -4.42 11.42
C ASP A 188 -26.06 -5.47 12.50
N ALA A 189 -25.26 -5.54 13.56
CA ALA A 189 -25.51 -6.42 14.69
C ALA A 189 -26.84 -6.10 15.40
N LEU A 190 -27.15 -4.82 15.61
CA LEU A 190 -28.44 -4.39 16.18
C LEU A 190 -29.61 -4.72 15.26
N ALA A 191 -29.44 -4.55 13.94
CA ALA A 191 -30.47 -4.89 12.97
C ALA A 191 -30.76 -6.40 12.95
N GLU A 192 -29.71 -7.24 12.97
CA GLU A 192 -29.86 -8.69 13.06
C GLU A 192 -30.47 -9.13 14.39
N GLN A 193 -30.07 -8.52 15.51
CA GLN A 193 -30.70 -8.79 16.80
C GLN A 193 -32.20 -8.47 16.78
N ALA A 194 -32.60 -7.33 16.20
CA ALA A 194 -34.00 -6.96 16.07
C ALA A 194 -34.78 -7.93 15.16
N ARG A 195 -34.17 -8.41 14.06
CA ARG A 195 -34.76 -9.44 13.21
C ARG A 195 -34.99 -10.75 13.96
N LEU A 196 -33.97 -11.24 14.67
CA LEU A 196 -34.06 -12.47 15.46
C LEU A 196 -35.13 -12.37 16.56
N GLN A 197 -35.24 -11.22 17.23
CA GLN A 197 -36.28 -10.99 18.23
C GLN A 197 -37.68 -11.00 17.60
N ASN A 198 -37.87 -10.32 16.47
CA ASN A 198 -39.14 -10.33 15.77
C ASN A 198 -39.52 -11.73 15.26
N ASP A 199 -38.55 -12.48 14.72
CA ASP A 199 -38.78 -13.85 14.27
C ASP A 199 -39.15 -14.78 15.43
N ALA A 200 -38.48 -14.64 16.59
CA ALA A 200 -38.79 -15.40 17.79
C ALA A 200 -40.21 -15.07 18.32
N LEU A 201 -40.57 -13.78 18.35
CA LEU A 201 -41.92 -13.36 18.74
C LEU A 201 -42.99 -13.87 17.76
N ALA A 202 -42.72 -13.78 16.46
CA ALA A 202 -43.64 -14.29 15.43
C ALA A 202 -43.84 -15.81 15.56
N ARG A 203 -42.78 -16.58 15.83
CA ARG A 203 -42.87 -18.03 16.08
C ARG A 203 -43.67 -18.33 17.35
N SER A 204 -43.39 -17.63 18.44
CA SER A 204 -44.13 -17.79 19.70
C SER A 204 -45.62 -17.49 19.53
N LEU A 205 -45.97 -16.43 18.80
CA LEU A 205 -47.36 -16.07 18.52
C LEU A 205 -48.04 -17.11 17.62
N ALA A 206 -47.34 -17.62 16.60
CA ALA A 206 -47.86 -18.67 15.74
C ALA A 206 -48.09 -19.99 16.51
N GLU A 207 -47.21 -20.36 17.42
CA GLU A 207 -47.37 -21.53 18.30
C GLU A 207 -48.54 -21.34 19.26
N GLN A 208 -48.68 -20.17 19.89
CA GLN A 208 -49.84 -19.86 20.73
C GLN A 208 -51.15 -19.94 19.93
N ALA A 209 -51.20 -19.34 18.75
CA ALA A 209 -52.39 -19.41 17.88
C ALA A 209 -52.75 -20.86 17.49
N ARG A 210 -51.75 -21.70 17.18
CA ARG A 210 -51.96 -23.13 16.93
C ARG A 210 -52.52 -23.84 18.16
N SER A 211 -51.91 -23.63 19.33
CA SER A 211 -52.36 -24.28 20.58
C SER A 211 -53.80 -23.89 20.96
N LEU A 212 -54.18 -22.62 20.74
CA LEU A 212 -55.54 -22.15 20.98
C LEU A 212 -56.53 -22.75 19.98
N ASN A 213 -56.17 -22.83 18.70
CA ASN A 213 -57.00 -23.47 17.69
C ASN A 213 -57.18 -24.98 17.96
N ASP A 214 -56.13 -25.67 18.37
CA ASP A 214 -56.20 -27.09 18.73
C ASP A 214 -57.10 -27.30 19.96
N ALA A 215 -56.97 -26.45 20.98
CA ALA A 215 -57.83 -26.49 22.16
C ALA A 215 -59.31 -26.22 21.82
N LEU A 216 -59.59 -25.24 20.95
CA LEU A 216 -60.94 -24.96 20.47
C LEU A 216 -61.50 -26.11 19.63
N ALA A 217 -60.69 -26.73 18.79
CA ALA A 217 -61.09 -27.89 17.99
C ALA A 217 -61.42 -29.10 18.86
N GLU A 218 -60.63 -29.38 19.90
CA GLU A 218 -60.91 -30.43 20.87
C GLU A 218 -62.16 -30.12 21.70
N GLN A 219 -62.35 -28.86 22.13
CA GLN A 219 -63.57 -28.46 22.84
C GLN A 219 -64.82 -28.67 21.95
N ALA A 220 -64.73 -28.32 20.66
CA ALA A 220 -65.81 -28.54 19.71
C ALA A 220 -66.10 -30.04 19.50
N ARG A 221 -65.05 -30.88 19.44
CA ARG A 221 -65.19 -32.35 19.38
C ARG A 221 -65.89 -32.90 20.61
N LEU A 222 -65.41 -32.55 21.81
CA LEU A 222 -66.01 -32.99 23.06
C LEU A 222 -67.47 -32.54 23.21
N HIS A 223 -67.79 -31.31 22.81
CA HIS A 223 -69.16 -30.80 22.83
C HIS A 223 -70.06 -31.57 21.85
N ASN A 224 -69.60 -31.80 20.62
CA ASN A 224 -70.34 -32.60 19.63
C ASN A 224 -70.53 -34.04 20.07
N ASP A 225 -69.52 -34.68 20.67
CA ASP A 225 -69.62 -36.02 21.22
C ASP A 225 -70.62 -36.09 22.39
N ALA A 226 -70.62 -35.08 23.27
CA ALA A 226 -71.59 -34.99 24.36
C ALA A 226 -73.03 -34.80 23.84
N LEU A 227 -73.22 -33.96 22.82
CA LEU A 227 -74.51 -33.79 22.16
C LEU A 227 -74.97 -35.07 21.45
N ALA A 228 -74.06 -35.76 20.75
CA ALA A 228 -74.37 -37.02 20.10
C ALA A 228 -74.78 -38.11 21.11
N ARG A 229 -74.10 -38.17 22.27
CA ARG A 229 -74.46 -39.09 23.36
C ARG A 229 -75.83 -38.76 23.97
N SER A 230 -76.11 -37.49 24.26
CA SER A 230 -77.41 -37.09 24.83
C SER A 230 -78.56 -37.34 23.86
N LEU A 231 -78.37 -37.07 22.55
CA LEU A 231 -79.35 -37.41 21.52
C LEU A 231 -79.54 -38.93 21.40
N ALA A 232 -78.47 -39.72 21.48
CA ALA A 232 -78.58 -41.18 21.46
C ALA A 232 -79.32 -41.73 22.69
N GLU A 233 -79.10 -41.15 23.87
CA GLU A 233 -79.85 -41.48 25.09
C GLU A 233 -81.33 -41.10 24.99
N GLN A 234 -81.65 -39.92 24.47
CA GLN A 234 -83.03 -39.52 24.19
C GLN A 234 -83.71 -40.46 23.18
N ALA A 235 -83.00 -40.85 22.11
CA ALA A 235 -83.53 -41.80 21.14
C ALA A 235 -83.80 -43.18 21.75
N ARG A 236 -82.93 -43.63 22.66
CA ARG A 236 -83.14 -44.89 23.42
C ARG A 236 -84.35 -44.78 24.34
N SER A 237 -84.47 -43.71 25.13
CA SER A 237 -85.59 -43.53 26.05
C SER A 237 -86.94 -43.41 25.31
N LEU A 238 -86.99 -42.71 24.17
CA LEU A 238 -88.17 -42.65 23.31
C LEU A 238 -88.51 -44.03 22.72
N LYS A 239 -87.50 -44.80 22.32
CA LYS A 239 -87.71 -46.16 21.82
C LYS A 239 -88.25 -47.08 22.91
N ASP A 240 -87.73 -46.97 24.13
CA ASP A 240 -88.16 -47.78 25.28
C ASP A 240 -89.58 -47.41 25.71
N THR A 241 -89.93 -46.12 25.75
CA THR A 241 -91.31 -45.69 26.05
C THR A 241 -92.29 -46.14 24.97
N LEU A 242 -91.91 -46.08 23.69
CA LEU A 242 -92.75 -46.59 22.60
C LEU A 242 -92.89 -48.12 22.63
N ALA A 243 -91.83 -48.84 23.02
CA ALA A 243 -91.89 -50.28 23.23
C ALA A 243 -92.82 -50.62 24.41
N GLU A 244 -92.77 -49.86 25.49
CA GLU A 244 -93.64 -50.04 26.65
C GLU A 244 -95.10 -49.73 26.31
N GLN A 245 -95.38 -48.61 25.63
CA GLN A 245 -96.71 -48.31 25.11
C GLN A 245 -97.26 -49.42 24.21
N LYS A 246 -96.42 -50.00 23.33
CA LYS A 246 -96.80 -51.16 22.51
C LYS A 246 -97.10 -52.39 23.36
N ARG A 247 -96.31 -52.67 24.41
CA ARG A 247 -96.58 -53.78 25.34
C ARG A 247 -97.90 -53.55 26.08
N SER A 248 -98.15 -52.36 26.62
CA SER A 248 -99.41 -52.00 27.26
C SER A 248 -100.59 -52.13 26.31
N LEU A 249 -100.47 -51.65 25.06
CA LEU A 249 -101.53 -51.79 24.06
C LEU A 249 -101.80 -53.26 23.71
N THR A 250 -100.74 -54.06 23.55
CA THR A 250 -100.86 -55.49 23.23
C THR A 250 -101.47 -56.26 24.40
N ALA A 251 -101.09 -55.92 25.64
CA ALA A 251 -101.68 -56.46 26.85
C ALA A 251 -103.18 -56.09 26.95
N ASN A 252 -103.55 -54.84 26.74
CA ASN A 252 -104.94 -54.39 26.73
C ASN A 252 -105.77 -55.09 25.63
N VAL A 253 -105.19 -55.30 24.45
CA VAL A 253 -105.83 -56.05 23.36
C VAL A 253 -105.98 -57.53 23.73
N GLN A 254 -104.97 -58.15 24.34
CA GLN A 254 -105.06 -59.53 24.82
C GLN A 254 -106.08 -59.69 25.94
N GLU A 255 -106.15 -58.76 26.88
CA GLU A 255 -107.15 -58.73 27.95
C GLU A 255 -108.57 -58.57 27.37
N GLY A 256 -108.75 -57.67 26.39
CA GLY A 256 -110.01 -57.53 25.65
C GLY A 256 -110.37 -58.70 24.72
N LEU A 257 -109.39 -59.52 24.29
CA LEU A 257 -109.63 -60.76 23.53
C LEU A 257 -109.94 -61.94 24.44
N VAL A 258 -109.34 -62.02 25.63
CA VAL A 258 -109.61 -63.06 26.63
C VAL A 258 -111.02 -62.91 27.21
N ASP A 259 -111.51 -61.67 27.35
CA ASP A 259 -112.90 -61.40 27.73
C ASP A 259 -113.92 -61.64 26.60
N ASN A 260 -113.46 -61.91 25.37
CA ASN A 260 -114.32 -61.94 24.18
C ASN A 260 -114.14 -63.19 23.31
N ALA A 261 -114.03 -64.38 23.93
CA ALA A 261 -114.50 -65.64 23.33
C ALA A 261 -114.61 -66.79 24.36
N PRO A 262 -115.66 -67.65 24.31
CA PRO A 262 -116.46 -67.94 23.12
C PRO A 262 -117.98 -67.88 23.33
N ARG A 263 -118.71 -67.38 22.32
CA ARG A 263 -119.92 -68.05 21.81
C ARG A 263 -120.25 -67.59 20.39
N ARG A 264 -120.24 -68.59 19.49
CA ARG A 264 -121.01 -68.76 18.24
C ARG A 264 -120.30 -68.50 16.89
N HIS A 265 -120.07 -69.65 16.25
CA HIS A 265 -120.41 -70.03 14.86
C HIS A 265 -119.85 -69.23 13.67
N HIS A 266 -119.04 -69.96 12.89
CA HIS A 266 -118.80 -69.79 11.46
C HIS A 266 -120.09 -69.64 10.65
N PRO A 267 -120.03 -68.91 9.51
CA PRO A 267 -119.97 -69.63 8.24
C PRO A 267 -118.98 -69.07 7.20
N ASN A 268 -118.38 -70.01 6.47
CA ASN A 268 -118.14 -70.04 5.02
C ASN A 268 -117.93 -68.71 4.25
N TRP A 269 -116.70 -68.47 3.78
CA TRP A 269 -116.44 -67.80 2.49
C TRP A 269 -115.14 -68.31 1.87
N ALA A 270 -115.28 -69.20 0.90
CA ALA A 270 -114.29 -69.39 -0.14
C ALA A 270 -114.38 -68.24 -1.17
N ALA A 271 -113.21 -67.76 -1.63
CA ALA A 271 -112.96 -66.71 -2.66
C ALA A 271 -113.14 -65.24 -2.20
N PRO A 272 -112.24 -64.29 -2.59
CA PRO A 272 -111.33 -64.29 -3.74
C PRO A 272 -109.86 -63.94 -3.39
N ARG A 273 -109.00 -64.96 -3.39
CA ARG A 273 -107.54 -64.85 -3.32
C ARG A 273 -106.96 -64.62 -4.72
N ARG A 274 -107.41 -63.60 -5.46
CA ARG A 274 -106.89 -63.22 -6.78
C ARG A 274 -107.11 -61.73 -7.09
N GLN A 275 -106.50 -60.81 -6.34
CA GLN A 275 -106.37 -59.43 -6.82
C GLN A 275 -105.25 -58.57 -6.21
N TRP A 276 -104.36 -59.15 -5.39
CA TRP A 276 -103.27 -58.40 -4.75
C TRP A 276 -101.87 -58.80 -5.21
N ALA A 277 -101.77 -59.44 -6.38
CA ALA A 277 -100.49 -59.74 -7.03
C ALA A 277 -100.11 -58.74 -8.14
N MET A 278 -100.88 -57.66 -8.35
CA MET A 278 -100.65 -56.69 -9.44
C MET A 278 -100.34 -55.25 -9.00
N SER A 279 -99.97 -55.00 -7.74
CA SER A 279 -99.44 -53.68 -7.32
C SER A 279 -97.95 -53.72 -6.98
N LYS A 280 -97.17 -54.49 -7.76
CA LYS A 280 -95.72 -54.31 -7.92
C LYS A 280 -95.43 -53.72 -9.30
N ALA A 281 -95.84 -52.49 -9.54
CA ALA A 281 -95.39 -51.70 -10.69
C ALA A 281 -95.69 -50.22 -10.42
N ALA A 282 -94.71 -49.50 -9.84
CA ALA A 282 -94.42 -48.08 -10.09
C ALA A 282 -93.62 -47.48 -8.91
N VAL A 283 -92.30 -47.56 -8.97
CA VAL A 283 -91.43 -46.50 -8.45
C VAL A 283 -90.34 -46.25 -9.49
N PRO A 284 -90.35 -45.11 -10.20
CA PRO A 284 -89.30 -44.77 -11.16
C PRO A 284 -88.03 -44.33 -10.42
N LYS A 285 -86.89 -44.78 -10.93
CA LYS A 285 -85.55 -44.35 -10.53
C LYS A 285 -85.36 -42.90 -10.98
N GLU A 286 -85.22 -41.98 -10.04
CA GLU A 286 -84.67 -40.65 -10.33
C GLU A 286 -83.15 -40.63 -10.28
N LYS A 287 -82.62 -39.83 -11.19
CA LYS A 287 -81.27 -39.83 -11.72
C LYS A 287 -80.27 -39.16 -10.78
N LYS A 288 -79.07 -39.74 -10.74
CA LYS A 288 -77.83 -38.98 -10.48
C LYS A 288 -77.72 -37.87 -11.53
N VAL A 289 -77.55 -36.64 -11.07
CA VAL A 289 -76.91 -35.57 -11.84
C VAL A 289 -75.65 -35.18 -11.06
N LEU A 290 -74.60 -34.93 -11.84
CA LEU A 290 -73.21 -34.64 -11.51
C LEU A 290 -73.01 -33.62 -10.38
#